data_AF-A0A7L1DYM4-F1
#
_entry.id   AF-A0A7L1DYM4-F1
#
_cell.length_a   1.000
_cell.length_b   1.000
_cell.length_c   1.000
_cell.angle_alpha   90.00
_cell.angle_beta   90.00
_cell.angle_gamma   90.00
#
_symmetry.space_group_name_H-M   'P 1'
#
loop_
_entity.id
_entity.type
_entity.pdbx_description
1 polymer ?
#
loop_
_entity_poly.entity_id
_entity_poly.type
_entity_poly.pdbx_seq_one_letter_code
_entity_poly.pdbx_strand_id
1 'polypeptide(L)'
;TLVNPLPAPAAVLHAVLRYFRWAHVAVVAAPQELWVDTGQELARELRARGLPVTVVATAGEDEEEAEKALRKVQRADGVRAVVMCMHSVLLGGREQRVLLEKAEDLGMTDGSLVFIPYDALTFALPYRRVPYPVLANNTKLRLAYDAVLTVTIDSPGDSFRDALEEAKKSYEVPAGLDPAEV
;
A
#
# COMPACT_ATOMS: atom_id res chain seq x y z
N THR A 1 13.05 -27.66 -10.53
CA THR A 1 13.05 -26.37 -11.25
C THR A 1 13.30 -25.29 -10.23
N LEU A 2 14.32 -24.44 -10.37
CA LEU A 2 14.54 -23.32 -9.46
C LEU A 2 13.37 -22.33 -9.66
N VAL A 3 12.63 -22.03 -8.58
CA VAL A 3 11.60 -21.01 -8.59
C VAL A 3 12.30 -19.66 -8.67
N ASN A 4 11.95 -18.81 -9.65
CA ASN A 4 12.48 -17.46 -9.68
C ASN A 4 12.00 -16.73 -8.42
N PRO A 5 12.91 -16.17 -7.60
CA PRO A 5 12.49 -15.41 -6.44
C PRO A 5 11.68 -14.19 -6.91
N LEU A 6 10.71 -13.79 -6.10
CA LEU A 6 9.99 -12.52 -6.33
C LEU A 6 11.01 -11.37 -6.40
N PRO A 7 10.81 -10.40 -7.30
CA PRO A 7 11.68 -9.24 -7.36
C PRO A 7 11.65 -8.49 -6.03
N ALA A 8 12.81 -7.97 -5.61
CA ALA A 8 12.89 -7.18 -4.39
C ALA A 8 11.93 -5.97 -4.48
N PRO A 9 11.17 -5.64 -3.42
CA PRO A 9 10.21 -4.53 -3.42
C PRO A 9 10.81 -3.19 -3.87
N ALA A 10 12.04 -2.87 -3.43
CA ALA A 10 12.73 -1.65 -3.86
C ALA A 10 13.08 -1.63 -5.36
N ALA A 11 13.30 -2.80 -5.98
CA ALA A 11 13.53 -2.89 -7.43
C ALA A 11 12.24 -2.62 -8.22
N VAL A 12 11.11 -3.17 -7.76
CA VAL A 12 9.78 -2.91 -8.34
C VAL A 12 9.43 -1.43 -8.22
N LEU A 13 9.55 -0.87 -7.00
CA LEU A 13 9.30 0.55 -6.75
C LEU A 13 10.21 1.43 -7.60
N HIS A 14 11.50 1.13 -7.69
CA HIS A 14 12.42 1.88 -8.55
C HIS A 14 11.98 1.88 -10.01
N ALA A 15 11.54 0.73 -10.55
CA ALA A 15 11.03 0.64 -11.92
C ALA A 15 9.78 1.51 -12.13
N VAL A 16 8.82 1.43 -11.20
CA VAL A 16 7.56 2.20 -11.25
C VAL A 16 7.82 3.71 -11.14
N LEU A 17 8.58 4.12 -10.13
CA LEU A 17 8.92 5.54 -9.90
C LEU A 17 9.68 6.12 -11.11
N ARG A 18 10.60 5.34 -11.69
CA ARG A 18 11.33 5.74 -12.90
C ARG A 18 10.41 5.89 -14.10
N TYR A 19 9.46 4.98 -14.29
CA TYR A 19 8.49 5.03 -15.39
C TYR A 19 7.65 6.31 -15.33
N PHE A 20 7.15 6.68 -14.14
CA PHE A 20 6.36 7.89 -13.94
C PHE A 20 7.20 9.17 -13.76
N ARG A 21 8.53 9.06 -13.71
CA ARG A 21 9.48 10.15 -13.45
C ARG A 21 9.27 10.83 -12.09
N TRP A 22 8.90 10.05 -11.07
CA TRP A 22 8.82 10.52 -9.69
C TRP A 22 10.16 10.35 -8.99
N ALA A 23 10.91 11.44 -8.89
CA ALA A 23 12.26 11.41 -8.36
C ALA A 23 12.32 11.34 -6.83
N HIS A 24 11.45 12.04 -6.10
CA HIS A 24 11.52 12.12 -4.64
C HIS A 24 10.38 11.34 -3.99
N VAL A 25 10.77 10.56 -2.99
CA VAL A 25 9.89 9.62 -2.28
C VAL A 25 9.90 9.93 -0.79
N ALA A 26 8.73 9.83 -0.16
CA ALA A 26 8.60 9.71 1.28
C ALA A 26 8.24 8.27 1.65
N VAL A 27 8.69 7.82 2.82
CA VAL A 27 8.28 6.55 3.41
C VAL A 27 7.58 6.83 4.73
N VAL A 28 6.37 6.32 4.90
CA VAL A 28 5.61 6.38 6.14
C VAL A 28 5.34 4.95 6.61
N ALA A 29 5.80 4.63 7.82
CA ALA A 29 5.63 3.31 8.41
C ALA A 29 4.60 3.32 9.55
N ALA A 30 3.87 2.23 9.73
CA ALA A 30 3.11 2.00 10.96
C ALA A 30 4.08 1.78 12.15
N PRO A 31 3.65 2.01 13.40
CA PRO A 31 4.56 2.09 14.55
C PRO A 31 5.08 0.72 15.02
N GLN A 32 4.56 -0.38 14.49
CA GLN A 32 5.07 -1.72 14.81
C GLN A 32 6.50 -1.88 14.30
N GLU A 33 7.38 -2.49 15.10
CA GLU A 33 8.81 -2.64 14.77
C GLU A 33 9.05 -3.22 13.38
N LEU A 34 8.27 -4.23 12.99
CA LEU A 34 8.30 -4.82 11.65
C LEU A 34 8.18 -3.77 10.53
N TRP A 35 7.21 -2.86 10.65
CA TRP A 35 6.92 -1.85 9.65
C TRP A 35 7.95 -0.71 9.67
N VAL A 36 8.44 -0.35 10.86
CA VAL A 36 9.52 0.63 11.02
C VAL A 36 10.80 0.13 10.35
N ASP A 37 11.21 -1.10 10.64
CA ASP A 37 12.41 -1.73 10.05
C ASP A 37 12.26 -1.87 8.54
N THR A 38 11.09 -2.32 8.07
CA THR A 38 10.76 -2.40 6.64
C THR A 38 10.88 -1.03 5.97
N GLY A 39 10.34 0.03 6.57
CA GLY A 39 10.41 1.38 6.03
C GLY A 39 11.84 1.94 5.99
N GLN A 40 12.64 1.65 7.01
CA GLN A 40 14.05 2.07 7.05
C GLN A 40 14.90 1.35 5.99
N GLU A 41 14.76 0.03 5.88
CA GLU A 41 15.51 -0.75 4.90
C GLU A 41 15.06 -0.40 3.47
N LEU A 42 13.77 -0.24 3.24
CA LEU A 42 13.26 0.24 1.95
C LEU A 42 13.87 1.61 1.58
N ALA A 43 13.87 2.55 2.52
CA ALA A 43 14.43 3.87 2.27
C ALA A 43 15.92 3.81 1.92
N ARG A 44 16.68 2.94 2.61
CA ARG A 44 18.09 2.68 2.33
C ARG A 44 18.29 2.07 0.94
N GLU A 45 17.48 1.08 0.59
CA GLU A 45 17.52 0.38 -0.68
C GLU A 45 17.16 1.25 -1.89
N LEU A 46 16.18 2.15 -1.75
CA LEU A 46 15.81 3.13 -2.78
C LEU A 46 16.92 4.17 -2.96
N ARG A 47 17.50 4.68 -1.88
CA ARG A 47 18.67 5.59 -1.93
C ARG A 47 19.87 4.95 -2.63
N ALA A 48 20.15 3.68 -2.34
CA ALA A 48 21.20 2.91 -3.00
C ALA A 48 20.97 2.75 -4.52
N ARG A 49 19.70 2.83 -4.96
CA ARG A 49 19.30 2.83 -6.38
C ARG A 49 19.23 4.22 -7.00
N GLY A 50 19.65 5.26 -6.28
CA GLY A 50 19.70 6.64 -6.77
C GLY A 50 18.38 7.41 -6.67
N LEU A 51 17.40 6.90 -5.90
CA LEU A 51 16.16 7.61 -5.60
C LEU A 51 16.29 8.40 -4.29
N PRO A 52 16.16 9.74 -4.32
CA PRO A 52 16.06 10.55 -3.11
C PRO A 52 14.85 10.16 -2.25
N VAL A 53 15.13 9.56 -1.08
CA VAL A 53 14.14 9.39 -0.02
C VAL A 53 14.37 10.48 1.02
N THR A 54 13.53 11.52 1.01
CA THR A 54 13.72 12.75 1.81
C THR A 54 13.03 12.68 3.17
N VAL A 55 11.97 11.88 3.29
CA VAL A 55 11.22 11.70 4.54
C VAL A 55 11.10 10.21 4.84
N VAL A 56 11.44 9.85 6.08
CA VAL A 56 11.07 8.57 6.70
C VAL A 56 10.38 8.92 8.01
N ALA A 57 9.11 8.56 8.13
CA ALA A 57 8.27 8.90 9.28
C ALA A 57 7.46 7.70 9.74
N THR A 58 6.95 7.79 10.97
CA THR A 58 6.01 6.82 11.55
C THR A 58 4.66 7.49 11.77
N ALA A 59 3.58 6.74 11.59
CA ALA A 59 2.20 7.17 11.87
C ALA A 59 1.38 5.96 12.35
N GLY A 60 0.78 6.06 13.54
CA GLY A 60 -0.14 5.04 14.07
C GLY A 60 -1.59 5.28 13.69
N GLU A 61 -2.49 4.76 14.54
CA GLU A 61 -3.94 4.88 14.37
C GLU A 61 -4.50 6.22 14.87
N ASP A 62 -3.65 7.09 15.42
CA ASP A 62 -4.04 8.41 15.92
C ASP A 62 -3.97 9.47 14.80
N GLU A 63 -5.01 10.29 14.69
CA GLU A 63 -5.10 11.34 13.67
C GLU A 63 -4.00 12.41 13.79
N GLU A 64 -3.56 12.75 15.00
CA GLU A 64 -2.48 13.71 15.24
C GLU A 64 -1.13 13.13 14.77
N GLU A 65 -0.91 11.83 14.96
CA GLU A 65 0.28 11.14 14.46
C GLU A 65 0.31 11.12 12.93
N ALA A 66 -0.82 10.77 12.31
CA ALA A 66 -0.98 10.81 10.85
C ALA A 66 -0.76 12.22 10.29
N GLU A 67 -1.38 13.24 10.88
CA GLU A 67 -1.17 14.63 10.47
C GLU A 67 0.31 15.02 10.61
N LYS A 68 0.94 14.72 11.74
CA LYS A 68 2.36 15.03 11.97
C LYS A 68 3.26 14.41 10.91
N ALA A 69 3.00 13.15 10.52
CA ALA A 69 3.75 12.48 9.46
C ALA A 69 3.52 13.15 8.09
N LEU A 70 2.27 13.39 7.72
CA LEU A 70 1.89 14.01 6.45
C LEU A 70 2.40 15.44 6.32
N ARG A 71 2.42 16.21 7.41
CA ARG A 71 3.00 17.56 7.43
C ARG A 71 4.52 17.54 7.23
N LYS A 72 5.23 16.46 7.59
CA LYS A 72 6.65 16.32 7.21
C LYS A 72 6.80 16.08 5.71
N VAL A 73 5.92 15.24 5.14
CA VAL A 73 5.87 14.99 3.69
C VAL A 73 5.56 16.28 2.92
N GLN A 74 4.53 17.03 3.33
CA GLN A 74 4.10 18.27 2.67
C GLN A 74 5.19 19.35 2.67
N ARG A 75 6.05 19.39 3.70
CA ARG A 75 7.17 20.35 3.79
C ARG A 75 8.41 19.89 3.02
N ALA A 76 8.49 18.63 2.62
CA ALA A 76 9.64 18.10 1.90
C ALA A 76 9.56 18.46 0.43
N ASP A 77 10.63 19.04 -0.09
CA ASP A 77 10.65 19.54 -1.46
C ASP A 77 10.62 18.40 -2.49
N GLY A 78 9.79 18.58 -3.52
CA GLY A 78 9.72 17.71 -4.68
C GLY A 78 9.11 16.31 -4.47
N VAL A 79 8.66 15.95 -3.26
CA VAL A 79 8.05 14.62 -3.02
C VAL A 79 6.81 14.46 -3.88
N ARG A 80 6.76 13.38 -4.66
CA ARG A 80 5.60 13.01 -5.50
C ARG A 80 4.98 11.68 -5.10
N ALA A 81 5.72 10.81 -4.44
CA ALA A 81 5.25 9.49 -4.03
C ALA A 81 5.47 9.26 -2.53
N VAL A 82 4.47 8.70 -1.86
CA VAL A 82 4.51 8.29 -0.46
C VAL A 82 4.34 6.77 -0.41
N VAL A 83 5.39 6.04 -0.03
CA VAL A 83 5.31 4.60 0.19
C VAL A 83 4.87 4.33 1.62
N MET A 84 3.77 3.61 1.76
CA MET A 84 3.13 3.27 3.03
C MET A 84 3.54 1.87 3.47
N CYS A 85 4.45 1.78 4.43
CA CYS A 85 4.90 0.53 5.06
C CYS A 85 3.97 0.20 6.23
N MET A 86 2.80 -0.36 5.92
CA MET A 86 1.73 -0.67 6.85
C MET A 86 0.75 -1.64 6.20
N HIS A 87 -0.15 -2.22 6.99
CA HIS A 87 -1.22 -3.05 6.44
C HIS A 87 -2.15 -2.23 5.55
N SER A 88 -2.52 -2.79 4.40
CA SER A 88 -3.46 -2.19 3.48
C SER A 88 -4.86 -2.11 4.07
N VAL A 89 -5.55 -0.98 3.88
CA VAL A 89 -6.93 -0.74 4.31
C VAL A 89 -7.90 -1.74 3.67
N LEU A 90 -7.59 -2.22 2.48
CA LEU A 90 -8.35 -3.27 1.79
C LEU A 90 -8.31 -4.61 2.51
N LEU A 91 -7.33 -4.81 3.40
CA LEU A 91 -7.16 -5.97 4.28
C LEU A 91 -7.38 -5.61 5.75
N GLY A 92 -8.05 -4.50 6.05
CA GLY A 92 -8.36 -4.07 7.41
C GLY A 92 -7.28 -3.24 8.12
N GLY A 93 -6.25 -2.78 7.40
CA GLY A 93 -5.20 -1.92 7.95
C GLY A 93 -5.74 -0.57 8.44
N ARG A 94 -5.65 -0.32 9.75
CA ARG A 94 -6.23 0.86 10.41
C ARG A 94 -5.34 2.09 10.27
N GLU A 95 -4.02 1.93 10.37
CA GLU A 95 -3.04 3.01 10.21
C GLU A 95 -3.11 3.60 8.79
N GLN A 96 -3.20 2.74 7.77
CA GLN A 96 -3.36 3.21 6.38
C GLN A 96 -4.66 3.97 6.20
N ARG A 97 -5.75 3.49 6.79
CA ARG A 97 -7.04 4.19 6.75
C ARG A 97 -6.93 5.59 7.31
N VAL A 98 -6.41 5.72 8.53
CA VAL A 98 -6.28 7.02 9.22
C VAL A 98 -5.34 7.95 8.46
N LEU A 99 -4.22 7.42 7.94
CA LEU A 99 -3.29 8.20 7.12
C LEU A 99 -3.95 8.73 5.84
N LEU A 100 -4.69 7.90 5.10
CA LEU A 100 -5.37 8.30 3.87
C LEU A 100 -6.51 9.29 4.15
N GLU A 101 -7.34 9.03 5.16
CA GLU A 101 -8.40 9.96 5.58
C GLU A 101 -7.83 11.32 5.98
N LYS A 102 -6.70 11.33 6.71
CA LYS A 102 -6.02 12.59 7.07
C LYS A 102 -5.37 13.27 5.87
N ALA A 103 -4.86 12.51 4.90
CA ALA A 103 -4.33 13.06 3.65
C ALA A 103 -5.41 13.79 2.86
N GLU A 104 -6.63 13.23 2.80
CA GLU A 104 -7.80 13.89 2.20
C GLU A 104 -8.15 15.19 2.94
N ASP A 105 -8.22 15.18 4.27
CA ASP A 105 -8.47 16.39 5.08
C ASP A 105 -7.42 17.49 4.83
N LEU A 106 -6.19 17.10 4.52
CA LEU A 106 -5.07 18.01 4.22
C LEU A 106 -4.97 18.39 2.73
N GLY A 107 -5.87 17.90 1.88
CA GLY A 107 -5.86 18.16 0.43
C GLY A 107 -4.66 17.53 -0.29
N MET A 108 -4.11 16.44 0.24
CA MET A 108 -2.92 15.76 -0.29
C MET A 108 -3.26 14.64 -1.30
N THR A 109 -4.53 14.49 -1.65
CA THR A 109 -5.10 13.42 -2.49
C THR A 109 -5.61 13.97 -3.84
N ASP A 110 -5.29 15.22 -4.16
CA ASP A 110 -5.71 15.94 -5.39
C ASP A 110 -4.92 15.54 -6.66
N GLY A 111 -4.06 14.52 -6.56
CA GLY A 111 -3.16 14.06 -7.62
C GLY A 111 -1.76 14.72 -7.62
N SER A 112 -1.50 15.64 -6.69
CA SER A 112 -0.13 16.16 -6.46
C SER A 112 0.81 15.08 -5.89
N LEU A 113 0.26 14.22 -5.03
CA LEU A 113 0.93 13.07 -4.43
C LEU A 113 0.24 11.76 -4.85
N VAL A 114 1.03 10.69 -4.88
CA VAL A 114 0.55 9.32 -5.01
C VAL A 114 0.93 8.52 -3.78
N PHE A 115 0.00 7.72 -3.28
CA PHE A 115 0.22 6.83 -2.13
C PHE A 115 0.39 5.39 -2.63
N ILE A 116 1.44 4.71 -2.19
CA ILE A 116 1.79 3.36 -2.65
C ILE A 116 1.82 2.40 -1.46
N PRO A 117 0.89 1.44 -1.34
CA PRO A 117 0.93 0.42 -0.30
C PRO A 117 2.12 -0.51 -0.53
N TYR A 118 3.02 -0.63 0.44
CA TYR A 118 4.19 -1.52 0.34
C TYR A 118 3.78 -2.99 0.40
N ASP A 119 2.86 -3.33 1.30
CA ASP A 119 2.45 -4.71 1.55
C ASP A 119 1.86 -5.37 0.29
N ALA A 120 1.12 -4.63 -0.52
CA ALA A 120 0.54 -5.08 -1.78
C ALA A 120 1.58 -5.57 -2.82
N LEU A 121 2.87 -5.20 -2.68
CA LEU A 121 3.96 -5.72 -3.51
C LEU A 121 4.26 -7.20 -3.25
N THR A 122 3.82 -7.73 -2.10
CA THR A 122 4.20 -9.05 -1.58
C THR A 122 3.15 -10.13 -1.75
N PHE A 123 1.93 -9.76 -2.17
CA PHE A 123 0.83 -10.68 -2.41
C PHE A 123 0.05 -10.28 -3.67
N ALA A 124 -0.85 -11.14 -4.12
CA ALA A 124 -1.75 -10.86 -5.24
C ALA A 124 -3.06 -10.25 -4.72
N LEU A 125 -3.31 -8.99 -5.04
CA LEU A 125 -4.55 -8.30 -4.71
C LEU A 125 -5.53 -8.40 -5.90
N PRO A 126 -6.79 -8.82 -5.69
CA PRO A 126 -7.78 -8.94 -6.76
C PRO A 126 -8.09 -7.59 -7.42
N TYR A 127 -7.76 -7.41 -8.70
CA TYR A 127 -7.94 -6.12 -9.39
C TYR A 127 -9.04 -6.14 -10.46
N ARG A 128 -9.59 -7.32 -10.82
CA ARG A 128 -10.62 -7.46 -11.86
C ARG A 128 -12.00 -7.68 -11.25
N ARG A 129 -12.92 -6.74 -11.47
CA ARG A 129 -14.35 -6.84 -11.12
C ARG A 129 -14.61 -7.17 -9.63
N VAL A 130 -13.78 -6.64 -8.73
CA VAL A 130 -13.92 -6.89 -7.29
C VAL A 130 -14.51 -5.65 -6.60
N PRO A 131 -15.63 -5.80 -5.87
CA PRO A 131 -16.10 -4.74 -4.98
C PRO A 131 -15.20 -4.64 -3.75
N TYR A 132 -14.94 -3.40 -3.31
CA TYR A 132 -14.25 -3.12 -2.05
C TYR A 132 -15.23 -2.46 -1.05
N PRO A 133 -15.96 -3.26 -0.24
CA PRO A 133 -16.98 -2.73 0.68
C PRO A 133 -16.44 -1.71 1.68
N VAL A 134 -15.17 -1.87 2.08
CA VAL A 134 -14.47 -0.94 3.00
C VAL A 134 -14.45 0.49 2.44
N LEU A 135 -14.38 0.67 1.12
CA LEU A 135 -14.42 1.98 0.47
C LEU A 135 -15.85 2.47 0.25
N ALA A 136 -16.81 1.57 0.02
CA ALA A 136 -18.20 1.92 -0.25
C ALA A 136 -18.88 2.62 0.94
N ASN A 137 -18.52 2.23 2.17
CA ASN A 137 -19.14 2.72 3.40
C ASN A 137 -18.52 4.03 3.93
N ASN A 138 -17.51 4.59 3.25
CA ASN A 138 -16.81 5.78 3.72
C ASN A 138 -16.38 6.67 2.54
N THR A 139 -17.16 7.73 2.30
CA THR A 139 -16.89 8.68 1.21
C THR A 139 -15.52 9.32 1.31
N LYS A 140 -15.06 9.68 2.52
CA LYS A 140 -13.74 10.31 2.72
C LYS A 140 -12.63 9.35 2.32
N LEU A 141 -12.66 8.13 2.85
CA LEU A 141 -11.68 7.11 2.51
C LEU A 141 -11.71 6.79 1.01
N ARG A 142 -12.90 6.76 0.39
CA ARG A 142 -13.03 6.53 -1.05
C ARG A 142 -12.33 7.62 -1.87
N LEU A 143 -12.54 8.90 -1.54
CA LEU A 143 -11.85 10.01 -2.20
C LEU A 143 -10.34 9.93 -1.98
N ALA A 144 -9.92 9.63 -0.75
CA ALA A 144 -8.50 9.44 -0.45
C ALA A 144 -7.87 8.29 -1.26
N TYR A 145 -8.63 7.22 -1.48
CA TYR A 145 -8.16 6.04 -2.20
C TYR A 145 -7.96 6.29 -3.70
N ASP A 146 -8.58 7.31 -4.28
CA ASP A 146 -8.33 7.71 -5.67
C ASP A 146 -6.87 8.17 -5.89
N ALA A 147 -6.17 8.58 -4.84
CA ALA A 147 -4.74 8.92 -4.87
C ALA A 147 -3.80 7.71 -4.65
N VAL A 148 -4.35 6.48 -4.52
CA VAL A 148 -3.56 5.27 -4.24
C VAL A 148 -3.17 4.55 -5.54
N LEU A 149 -1.87 4.35 -5.75
CA LEU A 149 -1.33 3.48 -6.80
C LEU A 149 -0.93 2.13 -6.21
N THR A 150 -1.77 1.13 -6.47
CA THR A 150 -1.48 -0.25 -6.05
C THR A 150 -0.67 -0.99 -7.11
N VAL A 151 0.48 -1.52 -6.70
CA VAL A 151 1.30 -2.44 -7.49
C VAL A 151 1.25 -3.79 -6.78
N THR A 152 0.86 -4.84 -7.50
CA THR A 152 0.60 -6.15 -6.91
C THR A 152 1.04 -7.28 -7.83
N ILE A 153 1.20 -8.48 -7.27
CA ILE A 153 1.56 -9.68 -8.02
C ILE A 153 0.37 -10.06 -8.92
N ASP A 154 0.62 -10.19 -10.22
CA ASP A 154 -0.38 -10.75 -11.13
C ASP A 154 -0.47 -12.26 -10.92
N SER A 155 -1.68 -12.73 -10.67
CA SER A 155 -2.02 -14.16 -10.67
C SER A 155 -2.88 -14.42 -11.90
N PRO A 156 -2.29 -14.83 -13.04
CA PRO A 156 -2.97 -14.90 -14.33
C PRO A 156 -4.02 -16.03 -14.47
N GLY A 157 -4.47 -16.61 -13.36
CA GLY A 157 -5.53 -17.62 -13.32
C GLY A 157 -6.80 -17.11 -12.64
N ASP A 158 -7.63 -18.03 -12.16
CA ASP A 158 -8.75 -17.72 -11.26
C ASP A 158 -8.20 -17.01 -10.01
N SER A 159 -8.87 -15.94 -9.56
CA SER A 159 -8.42 -15.25 -8.35
C SER A 159 -8.47 -16.22 -7.16
N PHE A 160 -7.73 -15.96 -6.07
CA PHE A 160 -7.85 -16.76 -4.85
C PHE A 160 -9.32 -16.92 -4.43
N ARG A 161 -10.13 -15.86 -4.60
CA ARG A 161 -11.57 -15.90 -4.31
C ARG A 161 -12.32 -16.84 -5.26
N ASP A 162 -12.01 -16.83 -6.54
CA ASP A 162 -12.63 -17.74 -7.52
C ASP A 162 -12.23 -19.20 -7.25
N ALA A 163 -10.96 -19.45 -6.94
CA ALA A 163 -10.45 -20.77 -6.56
C ALA A 163 -11.06 -21.25 -5.24
N LEU A 164 -11.21 -20.36 -4.25
CA LEU A 164 -11.87 -20.67 -2.98
C LEU A 164 -13.36 -20.94 -3.17
N GLU A 165 -14.05 -20.15 -3.99
CA GLU A 165 -15.46 -20.40 -4.31
C GLU A 165 -15.65 -21.70 -5.09
N GLU A 166 -14.73 -22.05 -5.99
CA GLU A 166 -14.75 -23.34 -6.67
C GLU A 166 -14.49 -24.49 -5.68
N ALA A 167 -13.51 -24.36 -4.79
CA ALA A 167 -13.24 -25.33 -3.74
C ALA A 167 -14.43 -25.51 -2.77
N LYS A 168 -15.19 -24.44 -2.50
CA LYS A 168 -16.45 -24.51 -1.74
C LYS A 168 -17.52 -25.27 -2.52
N LYS A 169 -17.66 -25.01 -3.83
CA LYS A 169 -18.61 -25.70 -4.71
C LYS A 169 -18.26 -27.19 -4.90
N SER A 170 -16.97 -27.52 -4.93
CA SER A 170 -16.47 -28.90 -5.01
C SER A 170 -16.45 -29.62 -3.65
N TYR A 171 -16.86 -28.93 -2.57
CA TYR A 171 -16.85 -29.44 -1.18
C TYR A 171 -15.45 -29.81 -0.65
N GLU A 172 -14.39 -29.26 -1.24
CA GLU A 172 -13.01 -29.42 -0.77
C GLU A 172 -12.73 -28.61 0.51
N VAL A 173 -13.44 -27.51 0.71
CA VAL A 173 -13.35 -26.65 1.90
C VAL A 173 -14.73 -26.34 2.49
N PRO A 174 -14.84 -25.97 3.79
CA PRO A 174 -16.12 -25.58 4.40
C PRO A 174 -16.77 -24.41 3.67
N ALA A 175 -18.08 -24.52 3.38
CA ALA A 175 -18.83 -23.48 2.67
C ALA A 175 -18.87 -22.12 3.41
N GLY A 176 -18.72 -22.15 4.75
CA GLY A 176 -18.73 -20.96 5.60
C GLY A 176 -17.39 -20.23 5.74
N LEU A 177 -16.33 -20.68 5.08
CA LEU A 177 -15.00 -20.07 5.19
C LEU A 177 -15.00 -18.67 4.55
N ASP A 178 -14.69 -17.62 5.33
CA ASP A 178 -14.53 -16.26 4.76
C ASP A 178 -13.17 -16.16 4.07
N PRO A 179 -13.08 -15.64 2.83
CA PRO A 179 -11.79 -15.33 2.19
C PRO A 179 -10.84 -14.46 3.03
N ALA A 180 -11.34 -13.69 4.00
CA ALA A 180 -10.53 -12.88 4.92
C ALA A 180 -10.01 -13.66 6.15
N GLU A 181 -10.47 -14.90 6.36
CA GLU A 181 -10.04 -15.80 7.45
C GLU A 181 -8.91 -16.77 7.03
N VAL A 182 -8.44 -16.69 5.78
CA VAL A 182 -7.41 -17.56 5.16
C VAL A 182 -6.22 -16.73 4.72
#